data_AF-A0ABD7Z5V6-F1
#
_entry.id   AF-A0ABD7Z5V6-F1
#
_cell.length_a   1.000
_cell.length_b   1.000
_cell.length_c   1.000
_cell.angle_alpha   90.00
_cell.angle_beta   90.00
_cell.angle_gamma   90.00
#
_symmetry.space_group_name_H-M   'P 1'
#
loop_
_entity.id
_entity.type
_entity.pdbx_description
1 polymer ?
#
loop_
_entity_poly.entity_id
_entity_poly.type
_entity_poly.pdbx_seq_one_letter_code
_entity_poly.pdbx_strand_id
1 'polypeptide(L)'
;MSRVMNWVKVPRNTIICWSVFVTLLLPWVFPLLHLSTAIRVGVLFILINMLSAWWIGKMIRRHHLGWWWLLVLPVLFTLMVLWRYKWYGYFFPPIYIVLSCLAMAKD
;
A
#
# COMPACT_ATOMS: atom_id res chain seq x y z
N MET A 1 -11.44 -25.29 -0.09
CA MET A 1 -10.96 -23.98 0.43
C MET A 1 -9.46 -23.96 0.83
N SER A 2 -8.59 -24.87 0.36
CA SER A 2 -7.17 -24.92 0.81
C SER A 2 -6.16 -24.20 -0.11
N ARG A 3 -6.42 -24.10 -1.43
CA ARG A 3 -5.44 -23.55 -2.38
C ARG A 3 -5.25 -22.03 -2.28
N VAL A 4 -6.33 -21.27 -2.09
CA VAL A 4 -6.29 -19.80 -1.98
C VAL A 4 -5.55 -19.36 -0.71
N MET A 5 -5.80 -20.05 0.41
CA MET A 5 -5.19 -19.72 1.68
C MET A 5 -3.68 -20.05 1.73
N ASN A 6 -3.26 -21.10 1.01
CA ASN A 6 -1.84 -21.41 0.82
C ASN A 6 -1.13 -20.41 -0.11
N TRP A 7 -1.86 -19.81 -1.06
CA TRP A 7 -1.33 -18.76 -1.93
C TRP A 7 -1.02 -17.45 -1.19
N VAL A 8 -1.84 -17.07 -0.21
CA VAL A 8 -1.65 -15.85 0.60
C VAL A 8 -0.47 -15.99 1.57
N LYS A 9 -0.08 -17.21 1.95
CA LYS A 9 1.10 -17.46 2.80
C LYS A 9 2.43 -17.17 2.11
N VAL A 10 2.45 -17.09 0.78
CA VAL A 10 3.66 -16.71 0.03
C VAL A 10 3.89 -15.21 0.21
N PRO A 11 5.02 -14.77 0.79
CA PRO A 11 5.23 -13.38 1.20
C PRO A 11 5.07 -12.38 0.05
N ARG A 12 5.45 -12.79 -1.18
CA ARG A 12 5.20 -12.01 -2.40
C ARG A 12 3.71 -11.74 -2.64
N ASN A 13 2.88 -12.77 -2.55
CA ASN A 13 1.46 -12.68 -2.84
C ASN A 13 0.74 -11.89 -1.74
N THR A 14 1.23 -11.99 -0.50
CA THR A 14 0.75 -11.18 0.62
C THR A 14 0.91 -9.68 0.34
N ILE A 15 2.07 -9.25 -0.20
CA ILE A 15 2.32 -7.83 -0.56
C ILE A 15 1.31 -7.35 -1.61
N ILE A 16 1.04 -8.16 -2.64
CA ILE A 16 0.08 -7.83 -3.70
C ILE A 16 -1.33 -7.74 -3.12
N CYS A 17 -1.79 -8.79 -2.43
CA CYS A 17 -3.13 -8.84 -1.85
C CYS A 17 -3.35 -7.68 -0.87
N TRP A 18 -2.36 -7.37 -0.03
CA TRP A 18 -2.43 -6.26 0.91
C TRP A 18 -2.50 -4.91 0.19
N SER A 19 -1.63 -4.69 -0.81
CA SER A 19 -1.62 -3.45 -1.58
C SER A 19 -2.94 -3.24 -2.33
N VAL A 20 -3.49 -4.28 -2.96
CA VAL A 20 -4.80 -4.25 -3.63
C VAL A 20 -5.91 -3.98 -2.62
N PHE A 21 -5.89 -4.63 -1.46
CA PHE A 21 -6.90 -4.41 -0.42
C PHE A 21 -6.89 -2.96 0.08
N VAL A 22 -5.72 -2.43 0.41
CA VAL A 22 -5.59 -1.06 0.95
C VAL A 22 -5.91 0.00 -0.11
N THR A 23 -5.50 -0.20 -1.36
CA THR A 23 -5.65 0.82 -2.41
C THR A 23 -6.99 0.74 -3.14
N LEU A 24 -7.59 -0.43 -3.33
CA LEU A 24 -8.79 -0.60 -4.13
C LEU A 24 -10.02 -0.94 -3.31
N LEU A 25 -9.92 -1.69 -2.21
CA LEU A 25 -11.10 -2.07 -1.42
C LEU A 25 -11.39 -1.05 -0.31
N LEU A 26 -10.36 -0.69 0.46
CA LEU A 26 -10.50 0.24 1.59
C LEU A 26 -11.20 1.55 1.19
N PRO A 27 -10.83 2.23 0.08
CA PRO A 27 -11.43 3.51 -0.27
C PRO A 27 -12.89 3.45 -0.68
N TRP A 28 -13.43 2.26 -0.95
CA TRP A 28 -14.87 2.05 -1.19
C TRP A 28 -15.65 1.88 0.11
N VAL A 29 -14.99 1.47 1.19
CA VAL A 29 -15.60 1.33 2.53
C VAL A 29 -15.78 2.69 3.21
N PHE A 30 -14.81 3.61 3.11
CA PHE A 30 -14.91 4.94 3.74
C PHE A 30 -16.10 5.82 3.29
N PRO A 31 -16.57 5.78 2.02
CA PRO A 31 -17.84 6.36 1.58
C PRO A 31 -19.05 5.99 2.45
N LEU A 32 -19.12 4.74 2.90
CA LEU A 32 -20.25 4.23 3.68
C LEU A 32 -20.32 4.86 5.07
N LEU A 33 -19.22 5.40 5.57
CA LEU A 33 -19.10 6.01 6.89
C LEU A 33 -19.28 7.54 6.87
N HIS A 34 -19.70 8.13 5.75
CA HIS A 34 -19.95 9.58 5.61
C HIS A 34 -18.76 10.49 6.00
N LEU A 35 -17.53 9.98 6.05
CA LEU A 35 -16.36 10.80 6.39
C LEU A 35 -16.02 11.80 5.27
N SER A 36 -15.55 12.98 5.66
CA SER A 36 -15.08 13.99 4.71
C SER A 36 -13.89 13.48 3.89
N THR A 37 -13.77 13.94 2.64
CA THR A 37 -12.67 13.57 1.74
C THR A 37 -11.30 13.83 2.35
N ALA A 38 -11.17 14.90 3.15
CA ALA A 38 -9.93 15.24 3.85
C ALA A 38 -9.52 14.18 4.87
N ILE A 39 -10.47 13.67 5.68
CA ILE A 39 -10.17 12.63 6.67
C ILE A 39 -9.81 11.31 5.99
N ARG A 40 -10.47 10.98 4.86
CA ARG A 40 -10.13 9.78 4.08
C ARG A 40 -8.70 9.85 3.56
N VAL A 41 -8.28 10.99 3.02
CA VAL A 41 -6.90 11.20 2.59
C VAL A 41 -5.94 11.08 3.79
N GLY A 42 -6.23 11.76 4.91
CA GLY A 42 -5.38 11.71 6.10
C GLY A 42 -5.20 10.29 6.65
N VAL A 43 -6.29 9.55 6.87
CA VAL A 43 -6.20 8.21 7.46
C VAL A 43 -5.63 7.21 6.46
N LEU A 44 -6.14 7.20 5.23
CA LEU A 44 -5.86 6.15 4.27
C LEU A 44 -4.51 6.37 3.59
N PHE A 45 -4.19 7.61 3.24
CA PHE A 45 -2.97 7.94 2.49
C PHE A 45 -1.78 8.15 3.43
N ILE A 46 -2.00 8.76 4.60
CA ILE A 46 -0.91 8.96 5.56
C ILE A 46 -0.78 7.71 6.42
N LEU A 47 -1.72 7.45 7.33
CA LEU A 47 -1.54 6.38 8.32
C LEU A 47 -1.42 4.99 7.68
N ILE A 48 -2.42 4.57 6.91
CA ILE A 48 -2.49 3.18 6.44
C ILE A 48 -1.43 2.90 5.38
N ASN A 49 -1.29 3.76 4.38
CA ASN A 49 -0.30 3.54 3.32
C ASN A 49 1.14 3.73 3.80
N MET A 50 1.46 4.67 4.70
CA MET A 50 2.82 4.75 5.25
C MET A 50 3.16 3.52 6.09
N LEU A 51 2.25 3.08 6.97
CA LEU A 51 2.46 1.86 7.75
C LEU A 51 2.64 0.64 6.84
N SER A 52 1.83 0.54 5.78
CA SER A 52 1.93 -0.51 4.78
C SER A 52 3.25 -0.45 4.01
N ALA A 53 3.69 0.74 3.59
CA ALA A 53 4.96 0.94 2.90
C ALA A 53 6.14 0.52 3.78
N TRP A 54 6.15 0.90 5.06
CA TRP A 54 7.17 0.45 6.00
C TRP A 54 7.15 -1.08 6.12
N TRP A 55 5.98 -1.67 6.38
CA TRP A 55 5.85 -3.12 6.55
C TRP A 55 6.31 -3.90 5.29
N ILE A 56 5.97 -3.42 4.09
CA ILE A 56 6.42 -4.00 2.81
C ILE A 56 7.95 -3.96 2.70
N GLY A 57 8.58 -2.81 3.01
CA GLY A 57 10.04 -2.70 2.98
C GLY A 57 10.73 -3.71 3.90
N LYS A 58 10.18 -3.90 5.10
CA LYS A 58 10.66 -4.90 6.06
C LYS A 58 10.45 -6.34 5.56
N MET A 59 9.31 -6.62 4.94
CA MET A 59 9.00 -7.93 4.36
C MET A 59 9.94 -8.28 3.21
N ILE A 60 10.24 -7.30 2.35
CA ILE A 60 11.14 -7.47 1.20
C ILE A 60 12.53 -7.85 1.67
N ARG A 61 13.06 -7.17 2.70
CA ARG A 61 14.35 -7.49 3.30
C ARG A 61 14.36 -8.89 3.92
N ARG A 62 13.36 -9.20 4.77
CA ARG A 62 13.27 -10.48 5.50
C ARG A 62 13.15 -11.70 4.59
N HIS A 63 12.51 -11.56 3.45
CA HIS A 63 12.28 -12.66 2.51
C HIS A 63 13.14 -12.57 1.25
N HIS A 64 14.14 -11.69 1.21
CA HIS A 64 15.02 -11.44 0.05
C HIS A 64 14.25 -11.28 -1.27
N LEU A 65 13.12 -10.56 -1.22
CA LEU A 65 12.30 -10.32 -2.41
C LEU A 65 12.97 -9.28 -3.32
N GLY A 66 12.65 -9.32 -4.61
CA GLY A 66 13.15 -8.34 -5.57
C GLY A 66 12.73 -6.91 -5.25
N TRP A 67 13.61 -5.95 -5.51
CA TRP A 67 13.38 -4.51 -5.24
C TRP A 67 12.14 -3.96 -5.96
N TRP A 68 11.77 -4.54 -7.11
CA TRP A 68 10.55 -4.23 -7.87
C TRP A 68 9.25 -4.33 -7.04
N TRP A 69 9.21 -5.14 -5.98
CA TRP A 69 8.03 -5.27 -5.12
C TRP A 69 7.68 -3.99 -4.36
N LEU A 70 8.65 -3.08 -4.19
CA LEU A 70 8.41 -1.76 -3.60
C LEU A 70 7.48 -0.89 -4.43
N LEU A 71 7.44 -1.12 -5.75
CA LEU A 71 6.67 -0.30 -6.67
C LEU A 71 5.18 -0.67 -6.68
N VAL A 72 4.81 -1.84 -6.15
CA VAL A 72 3.43 -2.34 -6.20
C VAL A 72 2.46 -1.39 -5.50
N LEU A 73 2.75 -1.04 -4.24
CA LEU A 73 1.93 -0.12 -3.47
C LEU A 73 1.85 1.30 -4.07
N PRO A 74 2.96 1.99 -4.38
CA PRO A 74 2.92 3.33 -4.96
C PRO A 74 2.30 3.38 -6.36
N VAL A 75 2.49 2.36 -7.21
CA VAL A 75 1.84 2.30 -8.53
C VAL A 75 0.33 2.13 -8.39
N LEU A 76 -0.12 1.16 -7.59
CA LEU A 76 -1.56 0.94 -7.34
C LEU A 76 -2.22 2.18 -6.74
N PHE A 77 -1.54 2.82 -5.79
CA PHE A 77 -2.02 4.06 -5.19
C PHE A 77 -2.11 5.19 -6.22
N THR A 78 -1.11 5.35 -7.08
CA THR A 78 -1.11 6.39 -8.12
C THR A 78 -2.28 6.20 -9.10
N LEU A 79 -2.51 4.96 -9.56
CA LEU A 79 -3.64 4.61 -10.42
C LEU A 79 -4.98 4.93 -9.76
N MET A 80 -5.10 4.64 -8.47
CA MET A 80 -6.32 4.91 -7.71
C MET A 80 -6.54 6.41 -7.46
N VAL A 81 -5.48 7.17 -7.18
CA VAL A 81 -5.54 8.63 -7.07
C VAL A 81 -5.94 9.25 -8.41
N LEU A 82 -5.35 8.81 -9.53
CA LEU A 82 -5.72 9.24 -10.88
C LEU A 82 -7.22 9.06 -11.15
N TRP A 83 -7.80 7.96 -10.69
CA TRP A 83 -9.21 7.64 -10.93
C TRP A 83 -10.17 8.45 -10.06
N ARG A 84 -9.82 8.69 -8.78
CA ARG A 84 -10.80 9.10 -7.75
C ARG A 84 -10.48 10.42 -7.06
N TYR A 85 -9.21 10.81 -6.99
CA TYR A 85 -8.75 11.95 -6.19
C TYR A 85 -8.09 13.02 -7.06
N LYS A 86 -7.87 14.20 -6.46
CA LYS A 86 -7.24 15.32 -7.17
C LYS A 86 -5.71 15.21 -7.11
N TRP A 87 -5.07 16.07 -7.90
CA TRP A 87 -3.63 16.12 -8.15
C TRP A 87 -2.73 16.18 -6.91
N TYR A 88 -3.23 16.59 -5.74
CA TYR A 88 -2.41 16.60 -4.53
C TYR A 88 -1.98 15.21 -4.05
N GLY A 89 -2.63 14.13 -4.52
CA GLY A 89 -2.26 12.77 -4.14
C GLY A 89 -0.92 12.28 -4.72
N TYR A 90 -0.38 12.92 -5.77
CA TYR A 90 0.86 12.49 -6.44
C TYR A 90 2.13 12.65 -5.62
N PHE A 91 2.09 13.38 -4.49
CA PHE A 91 3.24 13.53 -3.62
C PHE A 91 3.51 12.29 -2.75
N PHE A 92 2.50 11.44 -2.53
CA PHE A 92 2.61 10.28 -1.65
C PHE A 92 3.39 9.07 -2.22
N PRO A 93 3.27 8.69 -3.51
CA PRO A 93 4.04 7.59 -4.09
C PRO A 93 5.56 7.63 -3.84
N PRO A 94 6.27 8.74 -4.10
CA PRO A 94 7.72 8.81 -3.82
C PRO A 94 8.00 8.71 -2.32
N ILE A 95 7.14 9.25 -1.46
CA ILE A 95 7.28 9.13 0.00
C ILE A 95 7.19 7.66 0.43
N TYR A 96 6.25 6.89 -0.13
CA TYR A 96 6.15 5.46 0.16
C TYR A 96 7.40 4.69 -0.26
N ILE A 97 7.97 4.99 -1.42
CA ILE A 97 9.22 4.35 -1.89
C ILE A 97 10.36 4.65 -0.92
N VAL A 98 10.55 5.92 -0.54
CA VAL A 98 11.60 6.31 0.40
C VAL A 98 11.41 5.62 1.76
N LEU A 99 10.17 5.58 2.26
CA LEU A 99 9.87 4.95 3.55
C LEU A 99 10.14 3.44 3.51
N SER A 100 9.76 2.76 2.43
CA SER A 100 10.04 1.34 2.25
C SER A 100 11.54 1.06 2.06
N CYS A 101 12.29 1.96 1.40
CA CYS A 101 13.75 1.87 1.31
C CYS A 101 14.42 2.07 2.68
N LEU A 102 13.98 3.06 3.47
CA LEU A 102 14.45 3.27 4.84
C LEU A 102 14.19 2.04 5.71
N ALA A 103 12.99 1.46 5.59
CA ALA A 103 12.62 0.22 6.28
C ALA A 103 13.50 -0.97 5.89
N MET A 104 13.96 -1.01 4.64
CA MET A 104 14.85 -2.06 4.13
C MET A 104 16.30 -1.87 4.60
N ALA A 105 16.73 -0.63 4.85
CA ALA A 105 18.10 -0.27 5.22
C ALA A 105 18.37 -0.24 6.74
N LYS A 106 17.31 -0.11 7.56
CA LYS A 106 17.41 0.07 9.03
C LYS A 106 17.67 -1.23 9.82
N ASP A 107 17.56 -2.40 9.19
CA ASP A 107 17.83 -3.73 9.76
C ASP A 107 18.96 -4.44 8.98
#